data_AF-A0A6G3WPB3-F1
#
_entry.id   AF-A0A6G3WPB3-F1
#
_cell.length_a   1.000
_cell.length_b   1.000
_cell.length_c   1.000
_cell.angle_alpha   90.00
_cell.angle_beta   90.00
_cell.angle_gamma   90.00
#
_symmetry.space_group_name_H-M   'P 1'
#
loop_
_entity.id
_entity.type
_entity.pdbx_description
1 polymer ?
#
loop_
_entity_poly.entity_id
_entity_poly.type
_entity_poly.pdbx_seq_one_letter_code
_entity_poly.pdbx_strand_id
1 'polypeptide(L)' 'LEASGRVRRAPDPDSRRVVRVEITDEGRATLRSLRSARRAAAEEILAPLTADQREVLGGLLSALVDGMPER' A
#
# COMPACT_ATOMS: atom_id res chain seq x y z
N LEU A 1 -14.42 4.20 2.24
CA LEU A 1 -13.64 4.64 1.05
C LEU A 1 -14.53 5.41 0.08
N GLU A 2 -15.66 4.85 -0.34
CA GLU A 2 -16.61 5.55 -1.24
C GLU A 2 -17.33 6.71 -0.52
N ALA A 3 -17.88 6.45 0.67
CA ALA A 3 -18.47 7.50 1.52
C ALA A 3 -17.48 8.61 1.93
N SER A 4 -16.18 8.34 1.82
CA SER A 4 -15.11 9.29 2.11
C SER A 4 -14.48 9.87 0.85
N GLY A 5 -15.12 9.77 -0.33
CA GLY A 5 -14.67 10.38 -1.59
C GLY A 5 -13.42 9.78 -2.25
N ARG A 6 -12.75 8.81 -1.61
CA ARG A 6 -11.43 8.30 -2.03
C ARG A 6 -11.49 7.25 -3.14
N VAL A 7 -12.64 6.62 -3.32
CA VAL A 7 -12.92 5.72 -4.44
C VAL A 7 -14.32 5.98 -4.95
N ARG A 8 -14.60 5.59 -6.19
CA ARG A 8 -15.94 5.61 -6.78
C ARG A 8 -16.22 4.30 -7.49
N ARG A 9 -17.50 3.93 -7.54
CA ARG A 9 -17.98 2.87 -8.42
C ARG A 9 -18.19 3.40 -9.84
N ALA A 10 -17.74 2.65 -10.84
CA ALA A 10 -17.92 2.95 -12.25
C ALA A 10 -18.38 1.69 -12.99
N PRO A 11 -19.30 1.79 -13.97
CA PRO A 11 -19.61 0.64 -14.81
C PRO A 11 -18.36 0.21 -15.57
N ASP A 12 -18.17 -1.09 -15.71
CA ASP A 12 -17.10 -1.63 -16.55
C ASP A 12 -17.36 -1.28 -18.03
N PRO A 13 -16.34 -0.84 -18.77
CA PRO A 13 -16.49 -0.44 -20.17
C PRO A 13 -16.86 -1.61 -21.09
N ASP A 14 -16.49 -2.83 -20.72
CA ASP A 14 -16.69 -4.04 -21.52
C ASP A 14 -17.97 -4.79 -21.10
N SER A 15 -18.46 -4.56 -19.87
CA SER A 15 -19.73 -5.14 -19.39
C SER A 15 -20.45 -4.31 -18.33
N ARG A 16 -21.63 -3.76 -18.68
CA ARG A 16 -22.48 -3.00 -17.74
C ARG A 16 -22.99 -3.80 -16.53
N ARG A 17 -22.80 -5.12 -16.51
CA ARG A 17 -23.11 -5.99 -15.36
C ARG A 17 -22.01 -6.00 -14.30
N VAL A 18 -20.84 -5.46 -14.63
CA VAL A 18 -19.68 -5.38 -13.74
C VAL A 18 -19.51 -3.94 -13.28
N VAL A 19 -19.21 -3.78 -11.98
CA VAL A 19 -18.91 -2.49 -11.36
C VAL A 19 -17.44 -2.50 -10.95
N ARG A 20 -16.65 -1.59 -11.53
CA ARG A 20 -15.27 -1.36 -11.17
C ARG A 20 -15.20 -0.37 -10.01
N VAL A 21 -14.23 -0.60 -9.11
CA VAL A 21 -13.85 0.40 -8.10
C VAL A 21 -12.65 1.16 -8.64
N GLU A 22 -12.80 2.47 -8.78
CA GLU A 22 -11.74 3.35 -9.23
C GLU A 22 -11.29 4.27 -8.10
N ILE A 23 -9.98 4.48 -8.01
CA ILE A 23 -9.42 5.48 -7.10
C ILE A 23 -9.62 6.89 -7.66
N THR A 24 -10.11 7.80 -6.81
CA THR A 24 -10.27 9.21 -7.16
C THR A 24 -8.95 9.98 -6.97
N ASP A 25 -8.90 11.24 -7.39
CA ASP A 25 -7.74 12.09 -7.12
C ASP A 25 -7.52 12.34 -5.62
N GLU A 26 -8.60 12.49 -4.85
CA GLU A 26 -8.54 12.56 -3.39
C GLU A 26 -7.99 11.26 -2.79
N GLY A 27 -8.42 10.11 -3.33
CA GLY A 27 -7.88 8.80 -2.96
C GLY A 27 -6.39 8.70 -3.23
N ARG A 28 -5.94 9.14 -4.41
CA ARG A 28 -4.51 9.18 -4.79
C ARG A 28 -3.71 10.09 -3.85
N ALA A 29 -4.24 11.27 -3.53
CA ALA A 29 -3.60 12.20 -2.59
C ALA A 29 -3.46 11.62 -1.19
N THR A 30 -4.53 11.01 -0.68
CA THR A 30 -4.53 10.33 0.61
C THR A 30 -3.48 9.21 0.64
N LEU A 31 -3.42 8.38 -0.41
CA LEU A 31 -2.43 7.31 -0.52
C LEU A 31 -0.99 7.82 -0.51
N ARG A 32 -0.71 8.97 -1.17
CA ARG A 32 0.60 9.61 -1.11
C ARG A 32 0.96 10.06 0.30
N SER A 33 0.03 10.72 0.99
CA SER A 33 0.23 11.16 2.38
C SER A 33 0.50 9.98 3.32
N LEU A 34 -0.32 8.93 3.24
CA LEU A 34 -0.13 7.72 4.05
C LEU A 34 1.19 7.01 3.77
N ARG A 35 1.62 6.95 2.50
CA ARG A 35 2.93 6.39 2.13
C ARG A 35 4.09 7.20 2.70
N SER A 36 3.99 8.52 2.68
CA SER A 36 4.98 9.40 3.29
C SER A 36 5.06 9.22 4.80
N ALA A 37 3.91 9.21 5.49
CA ALA A 37 3.86 8.97 6.94
C ALA A 37 4.41 7.60 7.32
N ARG A 38 4.03 6.55 6.58
CA ARG A 38 4.57 5.20 6.77
C ARG A 38 6.09 5.16 6.59
N ARG A 39 6.61 5.86 5.58
CA ARG A 39 8.06 5.91 5.33
C ARG A 39 8.79 6.61 6.46
N ALA A 40 8.30 7.76 6.91
CA ALA A 40 8.90 8.49 8.04
C ALA A 40 8.93 7.63 9.31
N ALA A 41 7.83 6.95 9.63
CA ALA A 41 7.78 6.05 10.78
C ALA A 41 8.76 4.86 10.64
N ALA A 42 8.87 4.28 9.43
CA ALA A 42 9.84 3.21 9.18
C ALA A 42 11.29 3.70 9.31
N GLU A 43 11.58 4.92 8.85
CA GLU A 43 12.91 5.53 8.99
C GLU A 43 13.29 5.73 10.45
N GLU A 44 12.36 6.19 11.29
CA GLU A 44 12.54 6.34 12.74
C GLU A 44 12.77 5.01 13.45
N ILE A 45 11.89 4.02 13.24
CA ILE A 45 11.97 2.70 13.89
C ILE A 45 13.29 2.00 13.54
N LEU A 46 13.71 2.11 12.28
CA LEU A 46 14.90 1.45 11.81
C LEU A 46 16.18 2.26 12.06
N ALA A 47 16.09 3.52 12.52
CA ALA A 47 17.21 4.44 12.74
C ALA A 47 18.43 3.81 13.44
N PRO A 48 18.28 2.93 14.45
CA PRO A 48 19.41 2.30 15.13
C PRO A 48 20.20 1.29 14.27
N LEU A 49 19.64 0.82 13.15
CA LEU A 49 20.26 -0.20 12.29
C LEU A 49 21.16 0.42 11.21
N THR A 50 22.32 -0.18 10.99
CA THR A 50 23.20 0.13 9.85
C THR A 50 22.54 -0.28 8.53
N ALA A 51 23.10 0.19 7.41
CA ALA A 51 22.62 -0.19 6.08
C ALA A 51 22.64 -1.71 5.88
N ASP A 52 23.75 -2.37 6.21
CA ASP A 52 23.89 -3.82 6.08
C ASP A 52 22.87 -4.59 6.95
N GLN A 53 22.62 -4.12 8.18
CA GLN A 53 21.61 -4.73 9.05
C GLN A 53 20.20 -4.59 8.48
N ARG A 54 19.89 -3.45 7.83
CA ARG A 54 18.59 -3.24 7.18
C ARG A 54 18.41 -4.13 5.96
N GLU A 55 19.47 -4.35 5.18
CA GLU A 55 19.44 -5.30 4.06
C GLU A 55 19.16 -6.73 4.55
N VAL A 56 19.86 -7.19 5.59
CA VAL A 56 19.61 -8.49 6.20
C VAL A 56 18.18 -8.61 6.70
N LEU A 57 17.69 -7.62 7.45
CA LEU A 57 16.31 -7.60 7.95
C LEU A 57 15.30 -7.63 6.79
N GLY A 58 15.53 -6.87 5.72
CA GLY A 58 14.68 -6.84 4.53
C GLY A 58 14.60 -8.21 3.85
N GLY A 59 15.72 -8.93 3.74
CA GLY A 59 15.76 -10.30 3.24
C GLY A 59 14.96 -11.28 4.10
N LEU A 60 15.12 -11.22 5.43
CA LEU A 60 14.37 -12.07 6.36
C LEU A 60 12.85 -11.80 6.29
N LEU A 61 12.44 -10.54 6.23
CA LEU A 61 11.03 -10.17 6.10
C LEU A 61 10.44 -10.63 4.76
N SER A 62 11.21 -10.54 3.67
CA SER A 62 10.78 -11.02 2.34
C SER A 62 10.55 -12.53 2.35
N ALA A 63 11.49 -13.29 2.92
CA ALA A 63 11.34 -14.75 3.05
C ALA A 63 10.11 -15.15 3.87
N LEU A 64 9.76 -14.39 4.92
CA LEU A 64 8.54 -14.61 5.68
C LEU A 64 7.28 -14.34 4.84
N VAL A 65 7.26 -13.28 4.03
CA VAL A 65 6.11 -12.95 3.17
C VAL A 65 5.93 -13.99 2.07
N ASP A 66 7.01 -14.38 1.39
CA ASP A 66 6.97 -15.34 0.29
C ASP A 66 6.61 -16.75 0.76
N GLY A 67 6.94 -17.09 2.01
CA GLY A 67 6.59 -18.36 2.64
C GLY A 67 5.15 -18.42 3.18
N MET A 68 4.41 -17.31 3.21
CA MET A 68 3.01 -17.32 3.64
C MET A 68 2.11 -17.83 2.50
N PRO A 69 1.25 -18.84 2.74
CA PRO A 69 0.29 -19.26 1.74
C PRO A 69 -0.68 -18.12 1.41
N GLU A 70 -1.08 -18.02 0.13
CA GLU A 70 -2.12 -17.07 -0.28
C GLU A 70 -3.40 -17.32 0.53
N ARG A 71 -3.93 -16.25 1.12
CA ARG A 71 -5.16 -16.26 1.93
C ARG A 71 -6.36 -15.87 1.10
#